data_AF-A0A812QF71-F1
#
_entry.id   AF-A0A812QF71-F1
#
_cell.length_a   1.000
_cell.length_b   1.000
_cell.length_c   1.000
_cell.angle_alpha   90.00
_cell.angle_beta   90.00
_cell.angle_gamma   90.00
#
_symmetry.space_group_name_H-M   'P 1'
#
loop_
_entity.id
_entity.type
_entity.pdbx_description
1 polymer ?
#
loop_
_entity_poly.entity_id
_entity_poly.type
_entity_poly.pdbx_seq_one_letter_code
_entity_poly.pdbx_strand_id
1 'polypeptide(L)'
;MDFLTKWYGDGQEDQPARSGAPSDYTDGSDKGDDDCYDTLYDKFQDLPGYVAYNPIPFQIGSLLLIVIGVILLNHSIIWFKPQPFLEMARSVLCLTLAAAWTSLVGGLPQFLDERYQINQTLNGTIPLTIIPSWDVFLSFSDRTKVISGRLSFDTDYVEEAKKFNEHPENMVDVLNFGTGSAGINSLSGIKLWNPQLAQTATSVGKVYVGEFSQSLYPYDLSCYPFDRKTVHFQIALPGPAQYFFRLSLGCLGENSITRRVDADGEVLECAWPVNGSFVSFDWDYFTCTLEDSATIHCQMTGTRHWSALLKTYMWPSIIYGLMGFMAFGMGVRLAMPRVAITMLALLSLTNLRNQVIALLPVSDTTSWMEEYFLIAISFMLVNLLGHAAAFHLDAKGRHHTQKIVNKFSLWGMLSVFVAVVLARLHVRECPLIDPVISLTMTLVAAAVALSIILCLVWYHREAFREAGRKITEHALTKGHVHDDNV
;
A
#
# COMPACT_ATOMS: atom_id res chain seq x y z
N MET A 1 -25.15 9.50 -3.67
CA MET A 1 -24.22 10.57 -4.07
C MET A 1 -24.83 11.90 -3.58
N ASP A 2 -25.02 12.04 -2.26
CA ASP A 2 -25.87 13.11 -1.66
C ASP A 2 -25.50 13.42 -0.19
N PHE A 3 -24.20 13.42 0.16
CA PHE A 3 -23.77 13.61 1.55
C PHE A 3 -22.75 14.74 1.76
N LEU A 4 -22.48 15.59 0.76
CA LEU A 4 -21.42 16.62 0.83
C LEU A 4 -21.90 18.08 0.74
N THR A 5 -23.21 18.37 0.82
CA THR A 5 -23.72 19.74 0.66
C THR A 5 -24.24 20.40 1.94
N LYS A 6 -24.08 19.80 3.13
CA LYS A 6 -24.73 20.30 4.36
C LYS A 6 -23.81 21.00 5.39
N TRP A 7 -22.63 21.46 5.00
CA TRP A 7 -21.67 22.10 5.94
C TRP A 7 -21.35 23.57 5.66
N TYR A 8 -22.04 24.22 4.72
CA TYR A 8 -21.95 25.67 4.52
C TYR A 8 -23.35 26.27 4.44
N GLY A 9 -23.88 26.67 5.59
CA GLY A 9 -25.14 27.40 5.69
C GLY A 9 -25.45 27.74 7.13
N ASP A 10 -25.59 29.03 7.39
CA ASP A 10 -26.03 29.69 8.62
C ASP A 10 -24.97 30.00 9.69
N GLY A 11 -24.70 31.30 9.81
CA GLY A 11 -23.85 31.90 10.83
C GLY A 11 -23.54 33.36 10.50
N GLN A 12 -24.57 34.17 10.32
CA GLN A 12 -24.50 35.63 10.22
C GLN A 12 -24.71 36.20 11.63
N GLU A 13 -23.64 36.66 12.30
CA GLU A 13 -23.73 37.59 13.43
C GLU A 13 -22.34 38.19 13.78
N ASP A 14 -22.29 39.52 13.76
CA ASP A 14 -21.49 40.48 14.53
C ASP A 14 -19.97 40.32 14.68
N GLN A 15 -19.22 41.11 13.89
CA GLN A 15 -17.84 41.49 14.17
C GLN A 15 -17.76 42.83 14.94
N PRO A 16 -17.07 42.90 16.08
CA PRO A 16 -16.61 44.17 16.63
C PRO A 16 -15.32 44.61 15.93
N ALA A 17 -15.25 45.92 15.64
CA ALA A 17 -14.12 46.62 15.05
C ALA A 17 -12.80 46.27 15.76
N ARG A 18 -11.81 45.78 14.98
CA ARG A 18 -10.43 45.61 15.45
C ARG A 18 -9.50 46.56 14.70
N SER A 19 -8.91 47.41 15.53
CA SER A 19 -7.82 48.36 15.34
C SER A 19 -6.75 47.91 14.34
N GLY A 20 -6.31 48.87 13.52
CA GLY A 20 -5.38 48.72 12.43
C GLY A 20 -4.01 48.12 12.77
N ALA A 21 -3.48 47.41 11.79
CA ALA A 21 -2.06 47.16 11.62
C ALA A 21 -1.56 48.10 10.50
N PRO A 22 -0.36 48.69 10.63
CA PRO A 22 0.20 49.56 9.61
C PRO A 22 0.62 48.73 8.40
N SER A 23 0.09 49.06 7.23
CA SER A 23 0.51 48.52 5.93
C SER A 23 1.44 49.53 5.25
N ASP A 24 2.70 49.56 5.69
CA ASP A 24 3.76 50.17 4.88
C ASP A 24 4.37 49.07 4.00
N TYR A 25 3.73 48.84 2.86
CA TYR A 25 4.40 48.37 1.65
C TYR A 25 4.02 49.36 0.56
N THR A 26 4.81 50.43 0.49
CA THR A 26 4.75 51.40 -0.59
C THR A 26 5.23 50.73 -1.88
N ASP A 27 4.35 50.81 -2.87
CA ASP A 27 4.55 50.42 -4.25
C ASP A 27 5.59 51.38 -4.87
N GLY A 28 6.84 50.91 -4.95
CA GLY A 28 7.95 51.64 -5.55
C GLY A 28 7.96 51.44 -7.06
N SER A 29 7.02 52.05 -7.76
CA SER A 29 7.04 52.20 -9.21
C SER A 29 7.92 53.39 -9.61
N ASP A 30 8.86 53.10 -10.51
CA ASP A 30 9.56 54.03 -11.41
C ASP A 30 10.18 55.31 -10.83
N LYS A 31 11.50 55.23 -10.60
CA LYS A 31 12.45 56.22 -11.13
C LYS A 31 13.79 55.54 -11.36
N GLY A 32 14.32 55.72 -12.56
CA GLY A 32 15.57 55.12 -12.99
C GLY A 32 16.74 55.61 -12.14
N ASP A 33 17.63 54.67 -11.83
CA ASP A 33 19.00 54.89 -11.39
C ASP A 33 19.80 53.65 -11.81
N ASP A 34 20.56 53.78 -12.91
CA ASP A 34 21.53 52.80 -13.39
C ASP A 34 22.82 52.78 -12.53
N ASP A 35 22.86 53.48 -11.39
CA ASP A 35 24.08 53.68 -10.59
C ASP A 35 24.26 52.70 -9.42
N CYS A 36 23.36 51.73 -9.24
CA CYS A 36 23.44 50.77 -8.11
C CYS A 36 24.36 49.56 -8.37
N TYR A 37 24.90 49.42 -9.59
CA TYR A 37 25.87 48.35 -9.89
C TYR A 37 27.31 48.70 -9.46
N ASP A 38 27.66 49.98 -9.33
CA ASP A 38 29.03 50.38 -8.99
C ASP A 38 29.32 50.35 -7.48
N THR A 39 28.34 50.64 -6.62
CA THR A 39 28.54 50.65 -5.16
C THR A 39 28.59 49.25 -4.52
N LEU A 40 28.09 48.22 -5.22
CA LEU A 40 28.25 46.82 -4.82
C LEU A 40 29.56 46.21 -5.32
N TYR A 41 30.18 46.81 -6.33
CA TYR A 41 31.44 46.34 -6.92
C TYR A 41 32.66 46.68 -6.04
N ASP A 42 32.65 47.84 -5.37
CA ASP A 42 33.74 48.27 -4.48
C ASP A 42 33.83 47.44 -3.19
N LYS A 43 32.72 46.85 -2.72
CA LYS A 43 32.74 45.95 -1.55
C LYS A 43 33.17 44.51 -1.86
N PHE A 44 33.37 44.15 -3.14
CA PHE A 44 33.76 42.81 -3.55
C PHE A 44 35.26 42.66 -3.89
N GLN A 45 36.04 43.74 -3.88
CA GLN A 45 37.49 43.69 -4.14
C GLN A 45 38.32 43.05 -3.01
N ASP A 46 37.74 42.85 -1.81
CA ASP A 46 38.44 42.27 -0.65
C ASP A 46 38.16 40.78 -0.43
N LEU A 47 37.56 40.05 -1.38
CA LEU A 47 37.49 38.58 -1.25
C LEU A 47 38.83 37.95 -1.68
N PRO A 48 39.59 37.31 -0.77
CA PRO A 48 40.83 36.64 -1.15
C PRO A 48 40.53 35.51 -2.14
N GLY A 49 41.45 35.31 -3.10
CA GLY A 49 41.36 34.42 -4.28
C GLY A 49 41.14 32.92 -4.02
N TYR A 50 40.60 32.54 -2.86
CA TYR A 50 40.30 31.17 -2.45
C TYR A 50 39.05 30.59 -3.15
N VAL A 51 38.13 31.43 -3.65
CA VAL A 51 36.88 30.96 -4.28
C VAL A 51 37.07 30.57 -5.75
N ALA A 52 38.12 31.07 -6.42
CA ALA A 52 38.37 30.79 -7.84
C ALA A 52 39.08 29.45 -8.11
N TYR A 53 39.72 28.84 -7.11
CA TYR A 53 40.61 27.69 -7.31
C TYR A 53 40.09 26.33 -6.84
N ASN A 54 38.88 26.25 -6.28
CA ASN A 54 38.41 24.97 -5.73
C ASN A 54 36.92 24.67 -6.03
N PRO A 55 36.59 23.94 -7.12
CA PRO A 55 35.24 23.41 -7.37
C PRO A 55 34.88 22.21 -6.47
N ILE A 56 35.81 21.74 -5.65
CA ILE A 56 35.71 20.57 -4.76
C ILE A 56 34.50 20.62 -3.79
N PRO A 57 34.13 21.73 -3.11
CA PRO A 57 33.02 21.71 -2.17
C PRO A 57 31.64 21.51 -2.83
N PHE A 58 31.48 21.87 -4.11
CA PHE A 58 30.24 21.63 -4.86
C PHE A 58 30.15 20.21 -5.41
N GLN A 59 31.28 19.64 -5.86
CA GLN A 59 31.32 18.23 -6.25
C GLN A 59 31.09 17.34 -5.02
N ILE A 60 31.71 17.65 -3.88
CA ILE A 60 31.45 16.98 -2.61
C ILE A 60 29.98 17.15 -2.22
N GLY A 61 29.37 18.33 -2.30
CA GLY A 61 27.94 18.50 -1.98
C GLY A 61 27.00 17.65 -2.84
N SER A 62 27.24 17.55 -4.15
CA SER A 62 26.46 16.69 -5.04
C SER A 62 26.69 15.20 -4.78
N LEU A 63 27.94 14.81 -4.49
CA LEU A 63 28.32 13.43 -4.19
C LEU A 63 27.83 13.04 -2.78
N LEU A 64 27.77 13.98 -1.85
CA LEU A 64 27.18 13.82 -0.52
C LEU A 64 25.66 13.73 -0.59
N LEU A 65 24.99 14.44 -1.51
CA LEU A 65 23.54 14.27 -1.74
C LEU A 65 23.21 12.95 -2.45
N ILE A 66 24.07 12.49 -3.37
CA ILE A 66 23.96 11.15 -3.98
C ILE A 66 24.26 10.08 -2.92
N VAL A 67 25.29 10.26 -2.09
CA VAL A 67 25.63 9.35 -1.00
C VAL A 67 24.57 9.39 0.10
N ILE A 68 23.99 10.54 0.44
CA ILE A 68 22.84 10.63 1.36
C ILE A 68 21.61 10.01 0.71
N GLY A 69 21.39 10.17 -0.59
CA GLY A 69 20.31 9.49 -1.32
C GLY A 69 20.48 7.98 -1.32
N VAL A 70 21.69 7.48 -1.56
CA VAL A 70 22.06 6.06 -1.52
C VAL A 70 22.06 5.53 -0.09
N ILE A 71 22.53 6.30 0.90
CA ILE A 71 22.48 5.97 2.32
C ILE A 71 21.04 6.00 2.80
N LEU A 72 20.17 6.91 2.35
CA LEU A 72 18.75 6.90 2.68
C LEU A 72 18.04 5.74 1.98
N LEU A 73 18.38 5.39 0.73
CA LEU A 73 17.91 4.17 0.06
C LEU A 73 18.37 2.91 0.82
N ASN A 74 19.64 2.82 1.23
CA ASN A 74 20.16 1.69 2.01
C ASN A 74 19.68 1.70 3.48
N HIS A 75 19.56 2.85 4.12
CA HIS A 75 19.00 2.97 5.48
C HIS A 75 17.51 2.69 5.46
N SER A 76 16.76 3.04 4.41
CA SER A 76 15.36 2.60 4.28
C SER A 76 15.24 1.07 4.16
N ILE A 77 16.28 0.42 3.61
CA ILE A 77 16.40 -1.05 3.54
C ILE A 77 16.89 -1.65 4.88
N ILE A 78 17.69 -0.92 5.68
CA ILE A 78 18.37 -1.43 6.88
C ILE A 78 17.68 -1.02 8.21
N TRP A 79 16.95 0.08 8.25
CA TRP A 79 16.25 0.61 9.46
C TRP A 79 14.80 0.18 9.60
N PHE A 80 14.28 -0.64 8.67
CA PHE A 80 13.06 -1.42 8.90
C PHE A 80 13.34 -2.78 9.58
N LYS A 81 14.36 -2.85 10.44
CA LYS A 81 14.33 -3.75 11.60
C LYS A 81 13.92 -2.90 12.81
N PRO A 82 12.79 -3.18 13.47
CA PRO A 82 12.32 -2.30 14.52
C PRO A 82 13.19 -2.46 15.77
N GLN A 83 13.83 -1.37 16.21
CA GLN A 83 14.27 -1.20 17.60
C GLN A 83 13.58 0.07 18.10
N PRO A 84 12.34 -0.09 18.57
CA PRO A 84 12.10 -0.29 20.00
C PRO A 84 11.26 -1.55 20.23
N PHE A 85 11.72 -2.71 19.76
CA PHE A 85 11.01 -3.96 19.95
C PHE A 85 11.26 -4.61 21.31
N LEU A 86 12.23 -4.22 22.14
CA LEU A 86 12.53 -5.03 23.35
C LEU A 86 11.51 -4.88 24.50
N GLU A 87 10.92 -3.69 24.67
CA GLU A 87 9.88 -3.49 25.70
C GLU A 87 8.48 -3.77 25.15
N MET A 88 8.21 -3.41 23.90
CA MET A 88 6.98 -3.84 23.21
C MET A 88 6.97 -5.35 22.97
N ALA A 89 8.10 -6.00 22.70
CA ALA A 89 8.17 -7.47 22.65
C ALA A 89 8.07 -8.10 24.03
N ARG A 90 8.31 -7.46 25.17
CA ARG A 90 7.96 -8.10 26.45
C ARG A 90 6.44 -8.13 26.65
N SER A 91 5.75 -7.04 26.31
CA SER A 91 4.30 -6.97 26.37
C SER A 91 3.62 -7.81 25.28
N VAL A 92 4.14 -7.76 24.05
CA VAL A 92 3.70 -8.58 22.91
C VAL A 92 4.09 -10.03 23.12
N LEU A 93 5.26 -10.39 23.66
CA LEU A 93 5.60 -11.79 23.97
C LEU A 93 4.71 -12.33 25.09
N CYS A 94 4.33 -11.52 26.09
CA CYS A 94 3.31 -11.94 27.07
C CYS A 94 1.91 -12.08 26.45
N LEU A 95 1.50 -11.17 25.56
CA LEU A 95 0.21 -11.25 24.85
C LEU A 95 0.18 -12.33 23.77
N THR A 96 1.29 -12.61 23.10
CA THR A 96 1.43 -13.68 22.10
C THR A 96 1.67 -15.01 22.78
N LEU A 97 2.30 -15.08 23.96
CA LEU A 97 2.32 -16.31 24.75
C LEU A 97 0.94 -16.57 25.35
N ALA A 98 0.18 -15.54 25.77
CA ALA A 98 -1.20 -15.72 26.21
C ALA A 98 -2.13 -16.08 25.03
N ALA A 99 -1.98 -15.43 23.88
CA ALA A 99 -2.75 -15.73 22.67
C ALA A 99 -2.35 -17.07 22.04
N ALA A 100 -1.06 -17.40 22.03
CA ALA A 100 -0.55 -18.72 21.63
C ALA A 100 -0.95 -19.79 22.64
N TRP A 101 -1.05 -19.48 23.93
CA TRP A 101 -1.62 -20.40 24.91
C TRP A 101 -3.11 -20.59 24.69
N THR A 102 -3.88 -19.54 24.37
CA THR A 102 -5.30 -19.69 24.02
C THR A 102 -5.53 -20.32 22.64
N SER A 103 -4.59 -20.24 21.70
CA SER A 103 -4.68 -20.93 20.40
C SER A 103 -4.10 -22.34 20.41
N LEU A 104 -3.08 -22.63 21.25
CA LEU A 104 -2.65 -24.01 21.54
C LEU A 104 -3.67 -24.74 22.43
N VAL A 105 -4.33 -24.04 23.37
CA VAL A 105 -5.41 -24.61 24.20
C VAL A 105 -6.76 -24.55 23.46
N GLY A 106 -6.87 -23.74 22.41
CA GLY A 106 -8.05 -23.61 21.54
C GLY A 106 -8.36 -24.84 20.68
N GLY A 107 -7.61 -25.92 20.85
CA GLY A 107 -7.88 -27.20 20.25
C GLY A 107 -7.19 -28.32 21.00
N LEU A 108 -7.22 -28.34 22.34
CA LEU A 108 -7.13 -29.63 23.01
C LEU A 108 -8.27 -30.45 22.41
N PRO A 109 -8.01 -31.52 21.63
CA PRO A 109 -9.08 -32.36 21.14
C PRO A 109 -9.88 -32.71 22.38
N GLN A 110 -11.18 -32.40 22.37
CA GLN A 110 -12.05 -32.81 23.48
C GLN A 110 -11.96 -34.33 23.49
N PHE A 111 -11.03 -34.84 24.30
CA PHE A 111 -10.91 -36.24 24.56
C PHE A 111 -12.23 -36.58 25.23
N LEU A 112 -12.95 -37.49 24.58
CA LEU A 112 -14.09 -38.14 25.22
C LEU A 112 -13.63 -38.57 26.62
N ASP A 113 -14.44 -38.21 27.61
CA ASP A 113 -14.27 -38.68 28.99
C ASP A 113 -13.94 -40.17 28.95
N GLU A 114 -12.90 -40.60 29.68
CA GLU A 114 -12.32 -41.96 29.63
C GLU A 114 -13.37 -43.08 29.80
N ARG A 115 -14.55 -42.74 30.31
CA ARG A 115 -15.71 -43.63 30.44
C ARG A 115 -16.37 -44.00 29.11
N TYR A 116 -16.13 -43.26 28.03
CA TYR A 116 -16.68 -43.54 26.70
C TYR A 116 -15.61 -44.19 25.83
N GLN A 117 -15.77 -45.49 25.55
CA GLN A 117 -14.94 -46.19 24.57
C GLN A 117 -15.64 -46.15 23.21
N ILE A 118 -15.01 -45.53 22.22
CA ILE A 118 -15.44 -45.68 20.82
C ILE A 118 -15.07 -47.10 20.40
N ASN A 119 -16.07 -47.87 19.98
CA ASN A 119 -15.81 -49.17 19.38
C ASN A 119 -14.93 -48.97 18.13
N GLN A 120 -13.75 -49.56 18.10
CA GLN A 120 -12.75 -49.33 17.03
C GLN A 120 -13.27 -49.65 15.63
N THR A 121 -14.31 -50.49 15.51
CA THR A 121 -14.98 -50.79 14.25
C THR A 121 -15.80 -49.63 13.68
N LEU A 122 -16.04 -48.58 14.47
CA LEU A 122 -16.83 -47.41 14.09
C LEU A 122 -15.99 -46.20 13.67
N ASN A 123 -14.65 -46.31 13.66
CA ASN A 123 -13.78 -45.17 13.42
C ASN A 123 -13.80 -44.73 11.94
N GLY A 124 -14.44 -43.59 11.65
CA GLY A 124 -14.29 -42.82 10.41
C GLY A 124 -14.77 -43.49 9.11
N THR A 125 -15.72 -44.41 9.15
CA THR A 125 -16.08 -45.22 7.97
C THR A 125 -17.19 -44.61 7.12
N ILE A 126 -18.09 -43.81 7.69
CA ILE A 126 -19.28 -43.36 6.98
C ILE A 126 -18.97 -42.07 6.21
N PRO A 127 -18.96 -42.09 4.87
CA PRO A 127 -18.67 -40.91 4.07
C PRO A 127 -19.83 -39.91 4.13
N LEU A 128 -19.49 -38.65 4.39
CA LEU A 128 -20.33 -37.48 4.19
C LEU A 128 -19.77 -36.73 2.99
N THR A 129 -20.47 -36.80 1.86
CA THR A 129 -20.04 -36.13 0.64
C THR A 129 -20.48 -34.68 0.69
N ILE A 130 -19.51 -33.75 0.67
CA ILE A 130 -19.76 -32.31 0.72
C ILE A 130 -19.55 -31.72 -0.67
N ILE A 131 -20.55 -31.02 -1.17
CA ILE A 131 -20.51 -30.30 -2.44
C ILE A 131 -20.57 -28.80 -2.12
N PRO A 132 -19.43 -28.14 -1.90
CA PRO A 132 -19.41 -26.71 -1.58
C PRO A 132 -19.64 -25.84 -2.81
N SER A 133 -20.33 -24.72 -2.61
CA SER A 133 -20.60 -23.70 -3.61
C SER A 133 -20.59 -22.30 -2.98
N TRP A 134 -20.09 -21.33 -3.73
CA TRP A 134 -20.14 -19.93 -3.32
C TRP A 134 -21.18 -19.20 -4.16
N ASP A 135 -22.18 -18.61 -3.50
CA ASP A 135 -23.36 -18.08 -4.19
C ASP A 135 -23.25 -16.58 -4.45
N VAL A 136 -22.94 -15.79 -3.41
CA VAL A 136 -23.05 -14.32 -3.45
C VAL A 136 -21.99 -13.66 -2.58
N PHE A 137 -21.42 -12.57 -3.08
CA PHE A 137 -20.60 -11.65 -2.29
C PHE A 137 -21.43 -10.45 -1.84
N LEU A 138 -21.30 -10.09 -0.57
CA LEU A 138 -21.96 -8.92 0.01
C LEU A 138 -20.96 -7.80 0.28
N SER A 139 -19.82 -8.12 0.91
CA SER A 139 -18.80 -7.13 1.23
C SER A 139 -17.42 -7.77 1.45
N PHE A 140 -16.38 -6.95 1.50
CA PHE A 140 -15.00 -7.35 1.71
C PHE A 140 -14.31 -6.20 2.43
N SER A 141 -13.72 -6.50 3.57
CA SER A 141 -13.05 -5.54 4.42
C SER A 141 -11.61 -5.97 4.61
N ASP A 142 -10.70 -5.29 3.90
CA ASP A 142 -9.26 -5.45 4.12
C ASP A 142 -8.93 -5.22 5.60
N ARG A 143 -9.48 -4.15 6.20
CA ARG A 143 -9.22 -3.73 7.58
C ARG A 143 -9.52 -4.80 8.64
N THR A 144 -10.66 -5.47 8.52
CA THR A 144 -11.05 -6.50 9.49
C THR A 144 -10.62 -7.89 9.05
N LYS A 145 -10.03 -8.03 7.85
CA LYS A 145 -9.70 -9.32 7.22
C LYS A 145 -10.93 -10.23 7.17
N VAL A 146 -12.07 -9.66 6.79
CA VAL A 146 -13.36 -10.36 6.72
C VAL A 146 -13.93 -10.22 5.33
N ILE A 147 -14.49 -11.32 4.83
CA ILE A 147 -15.35 -11.33 3.65
C ILE A 147 -16.79 -11.59 4.10
N SER A 148 -17.74 -10.81 3.62
CA SER A 148 -19.17 -11.07 3.83
C SER A 148 -19.78 -11.66 2.57
N GLY A 149 -20.51 -12.76 2.70
CA GLY A 149 -21.12 -13.41 1.56
C GLY A 149 -22.05 -14.55 1.94
N ARG A 150 -22.35 -15.38 0.94
CA ARG A 150 -23.16 -16.57 1.06
C ARG A 150 -22.37 -17.77 0.53
N LEU A 151 -21.98 -18.66 1.43
CA LEU A 151 -21.45 -19.98 1.12
C LEU A 151 -22.58 -20.99 1.32
N SER A 152 -22.76 -21.88 0.37
CA SER A 152 -23.68 -23.01 0.50
C SER A 152 -22.90 -24.31 0.32
N PHE A 153 -23.38 -25.38 0.91
CA PHE A 153 -22.91 -26.71 0.55
C PHE A 153 -24.02 -27.73 0.73
N ASP A 154 -24.08 -28.68 -0.19
CA ASP A 154 -24.95 -29.84 -0.09
C ASP A 154 -24.17 -30.99 0.58
N THR A 155 -24.82 -31.65 1.53
CA THR A 155 -24.27 -32.80 2.25
C THR A 155 -25.07 -34.05 1.88
N ASP A 156 -24.41 -34.97 1.18
CA ASP A 156 -24.99 -36.25 0.77
C ASP A 156 -24.46 -37.37 1.68
N TYR A 157 -25.37 -38.14 2.25
CA TYR A 157 -25.01 -39.25 3.15
C TYR A 157 -25.98 -40.43 3.05
N VAL A 158 -25.47 -41.62 3.33
CA VAL A 158 -26.27 -42.86 3.35
C VAL A 158 -27.17 -42.94 4.59
N GLU A 159 -28.31 -43.63 4.51
CA GLU A 159 -29.23 -43.80 5.65
C GLU A 159 -28.57 -44.43 6.90
N GLU A 160 -27.46 -45.15 6.74
CA GLU A 160 -26.68 -45.66 7.87
C GLU A 160 -26.12 -44.56 8.78
N ALA A 161 -25.78 -43.39 8.23
CA ALA A 161 -25.33 -42.23 9.00
C ALA A 161 -26.37 -41.80 10.05
N LYS A 162 -27.67 -41.94 9.72
CA LYS A 162 -28.77 -41.56 10.61
C LYS A 162 -28.90 -42.43 11.85
N LYS A 163 -28.30 -43.63 11.84
CA LYS A 163 -28.23 -44.49 13.03
C LYS A 163 -27.34 -43.88 14.11
N PHE A 164 -26.38 -43.04 13.74
CA PHE A 164 -25.42 -42.41 14.64
C PHE A 164 -25.84 -41.00 15.03
N ASN A 165 -26.38 -40.23 14.09
CA ASN A 165 -26.88 -38.89 14.33
C ASN A 165 -28.10 -38.64 13.46
N GLU A 166 -29.21 -38.14 14.02
CA GLU A 166 -30.43 -37.85 13.26
C GLU A 166 -30.19 -36.84 12.12
N HIS A 167 -29.22 -35.93 12.33
CA HIS A 167 -28.83 -34.87 11.41
C HIS A 167 -27.30 -34.83 11.21
N PRO A 168 -26.70 -35.80 10.49
CA PRO A 168 -25.26 -35.84 10.24
C PRO A 168 -24.73 -34.57 9.57
N GLU A 169 -25.53 -33.91 8.75
CA GLU A 169 -25.19 -32.63 8.12
C GLU A 169 -24.83 -31.56 9.16
N ASN A 170 -25.46 -31.59 10.33
CA ASN A 170 -25.23 -30.62 11.41
C ASN A 170 -23.86 -30.79 12.08
N MET A 171 -23.17 -31.89 11.82
CA MET A 171 -21.82 -32.14 12.28
C MET A 171 -20.76 -31.50 11.38
N VAL A 172 -21.11 -31.01 10.19
CA VAL A 172 -20.18 -30.33 9.29
C VAL A 172 -20.31 -28.83 9.49
N ASP A 173 -19.18 -28.15 9.73
CA ASP A 173 -19.18 -26.71 9.96
C ASP A 173 -18.05 -25.96 9.24
N VAL A 174 -18.21 -24.65 9.08
CA VAL A 174 -17.23 -23.77 8.44
C VAL A 174 -16.46 -23.04 9.54
N LEU A 175 -15.25 -23.51 9.85
CA LEU A 175 -14.48 -23.09 11.03
C LEU A 175 -14.18 -21.59 11.07
N ASN A 176 -14.05 -20.96 9.91
CA ASN A 176 -13.75 -19.54 9.82
C ASN A 176 -14.99 -18.66 9.61
N PHE A 177 -16.20 -19.17 9.81
CA PHE A 177 -17.42 -18.37 9.81
C PHE A 177 -17.53 -17.56 11.11
N GLY A 178 -17.53 -16.22 10.99
CA GLY A 178 -17.59 -15.25 12.08
C GLY A 178 -18.97 -15.14 12.73
N THR A 179 -19.02 -14.50 13.90
CA THR A 179 -20.17 -14.48 14.83
C THR A 179 -21.50 -14.09 14.16
N GLY A 180 -22.36 -15.08 13.93
CA GLY A 180 -23.75 -14.88 13.50
C GLY A 180 -24.46 -16.18 13.15
N SER A 181 -24.92 -16.95 14.14
CA SER A 181 -25.79 -18.13 13.94
C SER A 181 -27.12 -17.78 13.22
N ALA A 182 -27.50 -16.50 13.17
CA ALA A 182 -28.65 -16.01 12.41
C ALA A 182 -28.55 -16.24 10.88
N GLY A 183 -27.38 -16.61 10.37
CA GLY A 183 -27.12 -16.81 8.94
C GLY A 183 -27.11 -18.25 8.47
N ILE A 184 -27.28 -19.24 9.35
CA ILE A 184 -27.22 -20.67 8.99
C ILE A 184 -28.63 -21.17 8.73
N ASN A 185 -28.95 -21.48 7.48
CA ASN A 185 -30.22 -22.07 7.09
C ASN A 185 -29.98 -23.49 6.57
N SER A 186 -30.52 -24.49 7.26
CA SER A 186 -30.59 -25.85 6.74
C SER A 186 -31.84 -25.99 5.89
N LEU A 187 -31.68 -26.46 4.67
CA LEU A 187 -32.78 -26.81 3.78
C LEU A 187 -33.36 -28.17 4.18
N SER A 188 -34.58 -28.46 3.75
CA SER A 188 -35.21 -29.76 3.96
C SER A 188 -34.46 -30.86 3.21
N GLY A 189 -34.17 -31.96 3.88
CA GLY A 189 -33.51 -33.11 3.26
C GLY A 189 -34.36 -33.79 2.20
N ILE A 190 -33.73 -34.16 1.09
CA ILE A 190 -34.35 -34.90 -0.02
C ILE A 190 -33.75 -36.31 -0.05
N LYS A 191 -34.59 -37.33 -0.13
CA LYS A 191 -34.14 -38.72 -0.30
C LYS A 191 -33.90 -39.01 -1.78
N LEU A 192 -32.68 -39.41 -2.11
CA LEU A 192 -32.25 -39.76 -3.44
C LEU A 192 -31.87 -41.24 -3.48
N TRP A 193 -32.21 -41.94 -4.57
CA TRP A 193 -31.77 -43.32 -4.79
C TRP A 193 -30.45 -43.31 -5.54
N ASN A 194 -29.39 -43.89 -4.95
CA ASN A 194 -28.11 -44.06 -5.64
C ASN A 194 -28.07 -45.46 -6.30
N PRO A 195 -28.15 -45.55 -7.64
CA PRO A 195 -28.17 -46.82 -8.33
C PRO A 195 -26.84 -47.59 -8.27
N GLN A 196 -25.71 -46.90 -8.07
CA GLN A 196 -24.39 -47.55 -8.01
C GLN A 196 -24.20 -48.32 -6.71
N LEU A 197 -24.66 -47.76 -5.60
CA LEU A 197 -24.57 -48.37 -4.27
C LEU A 197 -25.81 -49.21 -3.92
N ALA A 198 -26.86 -49.16 -4.75
CA ALA A 198 -28.16 -49.76 -4.47
C ALA A 198 -28.71 -49.36 -3.08
N GLN A 199 -28.51 -48.09 -2.71
CA GLN A 199 -28.87 -47.54 -1.41
C GLN A 199 -29.56 -46.19 -1.56
N THR A 200 -30.45 -45.86 -0.61
CA THR A 200 -31.00 -44.52 -0.47
C THR A 200 -30.00 -43.61 0.24
N ALA A 201 -29.68 -42.49 -0.38
CA ALA A 201 -28.95 -41.38 0.22
C ALA A 201 -29.91 -40.25 0.58
N THR A 202 -29.55 -39.45 1.57
CA THR A 202 -30.22 -38.18 1.88
C THR A 202 -29.27 -37.05 1.50
N SER A 203 -29.80 -36.06 0.80
CA SER A 203 -29.10 -34.83 0.44
C SER A 203 -29.71 -33.67 1.23
N VAL A 204 -28.88 -32.92 1.95
CA VAL A 204 -29.30 -31.77 2.74
C VAL A 204 -28.40 -30.57 2.43
N GLY A 205 -28.99 -29.49 1.94
CA GLY A 205 -28.28 -28.23 1.71
C GLY A 205 -28.19 -27.38 2.97
N LYS A 206 -27.01 -26.82 3.23
CA LYS A 206 -26.76 -25.82 4.27
C LYS A 206 -26.28 -24.52 3.64
N VAL A 207 -26.80 -23.41 4.12
CA VAL A 207 -26.43 -22.08 3.63
C VAL A 207 -25.91 -21.24 4.79
N TYR A 208 -24.70 -20.72 4.65
CA TYR A 208 -24.01 -19.81 5.56
C TYR A 208 -24.03 -18.41 4.96
N VAL A 209 -24.79 -17.49 5.57
CA VAL A 209 -24.86 -16.08 5.17
C VAL A 209 -24.24 -15.21 6.26
N GLY A 210 -23.12 -14.56 5.97
CA GLY A 210 -22.47 -13.72 6.97
C GLY A 210 -21.02 -13.45 6.66
N GLU A 211 -20.25 -13.23 7.72
CA GLU A 211 -18.85 -12.87 7.69
C GLU A 211 -17.95 -14.11 7.82
N PHE A 212 -16.90 -14.20 7.01
CA PHE A 212 -15.89 -15.25 7.08
C PHE A 212 -14.54 -14.61 7.36
N SER A 213 -13.94 -14.98 8.49
CA SER A 213 -12.63 -14.48 8.90
C SER A 213 -11.52 -15.05 8.01
N GLN A 214 -10.60 -14.18 7.61
CA GLN A 214 -9.38 -14.51 6.87
C GLN A 214 -8.14 -14.39 7.76
N SER A 215 -8.32 -14.21 9.07
CA SER A 215 -7.21 -13.99 10.02
C SER A 215 -6.31 -15.22 10.20
N LEU A 216 -6.81 -16.42 9.90
CA LEU A 216 -6.07 -17.68 10.03
C LEU A 216 -5.05 -17.89 8.91
N TYR A 217 -5.13 -17.10 7.83
CA TYR A 217 -4.32 -17.29 6.63
C TYR A 217 -3.35 -16.12 6.43
N PRO A 218 -2.16 -16.36 5.84
CA PRO A 218 -1.22 -15.31 5.52
C PRO A 218 -1.87 -14.25 4.63
N TYR A 219 -2.08 -13.07 5.19
CA TYR A 219 -2.76 -11.96 4.51
C TYR A 219 -1.73 -10.98 3.97
N ASP A 220 -1.16 -11.29 2.80
CA ASP A 220 -0.13 -10.43 2.20
C ASP A 220 -0.73 -9.15 1.62
N LEU A 221 -0.26 -8.00 2.11
CA LEU A 221 -0.66 -6.66 1.67
C LEU A 221 0.49 -5.87 1.05
N SER A 222 1.64 -6.51 0.87
CA SER A 222 2.86 -5.91 0.33
C SER A 222 2.60 -5.14 -0.98
N CYS A 223 1.71 -5.67 -1.82
CA CYS A 223 1.41 -5.15 -3.14
C CYS A 223 0.10 -4.38 -3.28
N TYR A 224 -0.59 -4.02 -2.19
CA TYR A 224 -1.81 -3.23 -2.30
C TYR A 224 -1.54 -1.88 -3.01
N PRO A 225 -2.38 -1.46 -3.99
CA PRO A 225 -3.63 -2.08 -4.46
C PRO A 225 -3.48 -3.03 -5.67
N PHE A 226 -2.25 -3.32 -6.11
CA PHE A 226 -1.92 -4.18 -7.25
C PHE A 226 -1.80 -5.66 -6.85
N ASP A 227 -2.68 -6.11 -5.97
CA ASP A 227 -2.64 -7.43 -5.35
C ASP A 227 -3.65 -8.40 -5.98
N ARG A 228 -3.28 -9.68 -5.92
CA ARG A 228 -4.19 -10.81 -6.08
C ARG A 228 -4.45 -11.39 -4.70
N LYS A 229 -5.71 -11.55 -4.33
CA LYS A 229 -6.11 -12.07 -3.02
C LYS A 229 -6.62 -13.50 -3.15
N THR A 230 -6.27 -14.30 -2.16
CA THR A 230 -6.86 -15.60 -1.93
C THR A 230 -7.65 -15.54 -0.64
N VAL A 231 -8.91 -15.93 -0.71
CA VAL A 231 -9.82 -16.03 0.43
C VAL A 231 -10.02 -17.50 0.70
N HIS A 232 -9.91 -17.90 1.95
CA HIS A 232 -9.99 -19.29 2.36
C HIS A 232 -11.27 -19.54 3.16
N PHE A 233 -11.78 -20.76 3.07
CA PHE A 233 -12.90 -21.29 3.81
C PHE A 233 -12.53 -22.71 4.22
N GLN A 234 -12.70 -23.02 5.50
CA GLN A 234 -12.34 -24.33 6.03
C GLN A 234 -13.60 -25.03 6.48
N ILE A 235 -13.98 -26.07 5.76
CA ILE A 235 -15.10 -26.93 6.12
C ILE A 235 -14.50 -28.11 6.89
N ALA A 236 -14.95 -28.36 8.11
CA ALA A 236 -14.40 -29.41 8.93
C ALA A 236 -15.45 -30.18 9.72
N LEU A 237 -15.07 -31.38 10.14
CA LEU A 237 -15.75 -32.18 11.15
C LEU A 237 -15.12 -31.90 12.52
N PRO A 238 -15.73 -31.05 13.37
CA PRO A 238 -15.27 -30.88 14.73
C PRO A 238 -15.37 -32.20 15.50
N GLY A 239 -14.42 -32.43 16.41
CA GLY A 239 -14.49 -33.55 17.34
C GLY A 239 -15.76 -33.46 18.21
N PRO A 240 -16.46 -34.58 18.48
CA PRO A 240 -16.08 -35.98 18.19
C PRO A 240 -16.57 -36.54 16.85
N ALA A 241 -17.18 -35.73 15.97
CA ALA A 241 -17.82 -36.24 14.75
C ALA A 241 -16.83 -36.96 13.80
N GLN A 242 -15.58 -36.51 13.77
CA GLN A 242 -14.48 -37.14 13.01
C GLN A 242 -14.25 -38.63 13.34
N TYR A 243 -14.72 -39.11 14.50
CA TYR A 243 -14.62 -40.54 14.85
C TYR A 243 -15.67 -41.39 14.17
N PHE A 244 -16.78 -40.84 13.71
CA PHE A 244 -17.88 -41.61 13.12
C PHE A 244 -17.99 -41.37 11.61
N PHE A 245 -17.62 -40.17 11.19
CA PHE A 245 -17.79 -39.68 9.83
C PHE A 245 -16.45 -39.34 9.20
N ARG A 246 -16.35 -39.57 7.89
CA ARG A 246 -15.28 -39.03 7.05
C ARG A 246 -15.87 -38.09 6.01
N LEU A 247 -15.20 -36.99 5.71
CA LEU A 247 -15.54 -36.12 4.60
C LEU A 247 -15.07 -36.74 3.28
N SER A 248 -15.94 -36.70 2.28
CA SER A 248 -15.60 -36.87 0.87
C SER A 248 -15.98 -35.59 0.13
N LEU A 249 -15.19 -35.20 -0.87
CA LEU A 249 -15.46 -34.00 -1.65
C LEU A 249 -16.25 -34.37 -2.91
N GLY A 250 -17.35 -33.66 -3.18
CA GLY A 250 -18.07 -33.73 -4.45
C GLY A 250 -17.89 -32.47 -5.28
N CYS A 251 -17.92 -32.59 -6.61
CA CYS A 251 -17.86 -31.45 -7.52
C CYS A 251 -19.26 -31.03 -8.01
N LEU A 252 -19.48 -29.73 -8.16
CA LEU A 252 -20.77 -29.13 -8.52
C LEU A 252 -21.05 -29.16 -10.05
N GLY A 253 -21.85 -30.11 -10.52
CA GLY A 253 -22.44 -30.09 -11.87
C GLY A 253 -21.44 -30.09 -13.05
N GLU A 254 -21.95 -29.88 -14.26
CA GLU A 254 -21.16 -29.99 -15.52
C GLU A 254 -20.06 -28.93 -15.67
N ASN A 255 -20.17 -27.79 -14.97
CA ASN A 255 -19.21 -26.69 -15.05
C ASN A 255 -18.04 -26.83 -14.06
N SER A 256 -18.09 -27.82 -13.18
CA SER A 256 -17.00 -28.11 -12.26
C SER A 256 -15.90 -28.92 -12.95
N ILE A 257 -14.66 -28.63 -12.56
CA ILE A 257 -13.46 -29.28 -13.07
C ILE A 257 -12.88 -30.12 -11.95
N THR A 258 -12.98 -31.45 -12.08
CA THR A 258 -12.25 -32.39 -11.24
C THR A 258 -10.78 -32.34 -11.61
N ARG A 259 -9.94 -31.82 -10.70
CA ARG A 259 -8.49 -31.66 -10.96
C ARG A 259 -7.67 -32.84 -10.48
N ARG A 260 -8.07 -33.44 -9.35
CA ARG A 260 -7.36 -34.56 -8.73
C ARG A 260 -8.32 -35.56 -8.14
N VAL A 261 -8.04 -36.83 -8.40
CA VAL A 261 -8.78 -38.00 -7.90
C VAL A 261 -7.75 -38.96 -7.30
N ASP A 262 -8.12 -39.68 -6.24
CA ASP A 262 -7.26 -40.71 -5.66
C ASP A 262 -7.34 -42.05 -6.44
N ALA A 263 -6.68 -43.09 -5.92
CA ALA A 263 -6.67 -44.41 -6.53
C ALA A 263 -8.04 -45.12 -6.48
N ASP A 264 -8.89 -44.76 -5.52
CA ASP A 264 -10.21 -45.35 -5.29
C ASP A 264 -11.31 -44.62 -6.06
N GLY A 265 -10.97 -43.51 -6.74
CA GLY A 265 -11.91 -42.70 -7.50
C GLY A 265 -12.53 -41.55 -6.69
N GLU A 266 -12.10 -41.33 -5.45
CA GLU A 266 -12.56 -40.24 -4.59
C GLU A 266 -11.93 -38.92 -5.06
N VAL A 267 -12.74 -37.88 -5.10
CA VAL A 267 -12.27 -36.58 -5.57
C VAL A 267 -11.46 -35.89 -4.47
N LEU A 268 -10.22 -35.52 -4.80
CA LEU A 268 -9.33 -34.81 -3.88
C LEU A 268 -9.29 -33.30 -4.14
N GLU A 269 -9.61 -32.85 -5.37
CA GLU A 269 -9.63 -31.43 -5.73
C GLU A 269 -10.70 -31.15 -6.81
N CYS A 270 -11.58 -30.20 -6.51
CA CYS A 270 -12.58 -29.64 -7.42
C CYS A 270 -12.33 -28.14 -7.61
N ALA A 271 -12.51 -27.62 -8.83
CA ALA A 271 -12.47 -26.19 -9.10
C ALA A 271 -13.63 -25.77 -9.99
N TRP A 272 -14.17 -24.57 -9.79
CA TRP A 272 -15.22 -24.00 -10.63
C TRP A 272 -15.01 -22.50 -10.84
N PRO A 273 -15.33 -22.01 -12.04
CA PRO A 273 -15.19 -20.60 -12.35
C PRO A 273 -16.29 -19.78 -11.65
N VAL A 274 -15.92 -18.67 -11.03
CA VAL A 274 -16.88 -17.75 -10.37
C VAL A 274 -17.44 -16.73 -11.37
N ASN A 275 -16.73 -16.48 -12.48
CA ASN A 275 -17.15 -15.64 -13.62
C ASN A 275 -17.94 -14.37 -13.22
N GLY A 276 -17.46 -13.67 -12.20
CA GLY A 276 -18.18 -12.52 -11.64
C GLY A 276 -17.26 -11.50 -11.00
N SER A 277 -17.55 -10.23 -11.28
CA SER A 277 -16.94 -9.08 -10.61
C SER A 277 -17.78 -8.71 -9.39
N PHE A 278 -17.22 -8.87 -8.19
CA PHE A 278 -17.92 -8.53 -6.95
C PHE A 278 -17.01 -7.78 -5.99
N VAL A 279 -17.55 -6.75 -5.34
CA VAL A 279 -16.91 -6.06 -4.21
C VAL A 279 -15.48 -5.58 -4.53
N SER A 280 -15.28 -4.95 -5.69
CA SER A 280 -13.96 -4.47 -6.14
C SER A 280 -12.94 -5.56 -6.51
N PHE A 281 -13.38 -6.79 -6.76
CA PHE A 281 -12.54 -7.88 -7.25
C PHE A 281 -13.17 -8.60 -8.44
N ASP A 282 -12.32 -9.01 -9.38
CA ASP A 282 -12.63 -10.03 -10.38
C ASP A 282 -12.20 -11.39 -9.82
N TRP A 283 -13.16 -12.29 -9.58
CA TRP A 283 -12.88 -13.61 -9.00
C TRP A 283 -12.70 -14.66 -10.09
N ASP A 284 -11.60 -15.41 -10.02
CA ASP A 284 -11.22 -16.39 -11.03
C ASP A 284 -11.94 -17.73 -10.78
N TYR A 285 -11.48 -18.43 -9.74
CA TYR A 285 -11.91 -19.79 -9.43
C TYR A 285 -12.16 -19.93 -7.94
N PHE A 286 -13.18 -20.71 -7.61
CA PHE A 286 -13.35 -21.28 -6.28
C PHE A 286 -12.90 -22.76 -6.36
N THR A 287 -11.90 -23.10 -5.55
CA THR A 287 -11.22 -24.40 -5.58
C THR A 287 -11.30 -25.01 -4.19
N CYS A 288 -11.76 -26.26 -4.08
CA CYS A 288 -11.77 -27.00 -2.83
C CYS A 288 -10.88 -28.23 -2.94
N THR A 289 -10.08 -28.45 -1.92
CA THR A 289 -9.18 -29.59 -1.77
C THR A 289 -9.52 -30.34 -0.49
N LEU A 290 -9.69 -31.65 -0.59
CA LEU A 290 -9.75 -32.53 0.57
C LEU A 290 -8.32 -32.68 1.11
N GLU A 291 -8.04 -32.11 2.29
CA GLU A 291 -6.71 -32.19 2.91
C GLU A 291 -6.56 -33.50 3.69
N ASP A 292 -7.56 -33.81 4.50
CA ASP A 292 -7.68 -35.06 5.24
C ASP A 292 -9.14 -35.52 5.28
N SER A 293 -9.41 -36.65 5.94
CA SER A 293 -10.76 -37.20 6.06
C SER A 293 -11.70 -36.38 6.95
N ALA A 294 -11.23 -35.29 7.58
CA ALA A 294 -12.02 -34.44 8.47
C ALA A 294 -12.12 -32.99 7.98
N THR A 295 -11.33 -32.60 6.98
CA THR A 295 -11.11 -31.19 6.62
C THR A 295 -11.06 -31.00 5.10
N ILE A 296 -11.92 -30.12 4.61
CA ILE A 296 -11.93 -29.61 3.24
C ILE A 296 -11.49 -28.13 3.28
N HIS A 297 -10.41 -27.85 2.57
CA HIS A 297 -9.93 -26.48 2.37
C HIS A 297 -10.42 -25.94 1.04
N CYS A 298 -11.25 -24.92 1.12
CA CYS A 298 -11.76 -24.19 -0.01
C CYS A 298 -11.05 -22.84 -0.11
N GLN A 299 -10.69 -22.43 -1.31
CA GLN A 299 -10.04 -21.16 -1.56
C GLN A 299 -10.56 -20.51 -2.83
N MET A 300 -10.65 -19.20 -2.80
CA MET A 300 -11.15 -18.38 -3.90
C MET A 300 -10.13 -17.31 -4.21
N THR A 301 -9.65 -17.26 -5.44
CA THR A 301 -8.64 -16.29 -5.87
C THR A 301 -9.28 -15.20 -6.71
N GLY A 302 -8.93 -13.94 -6.44
CA GLY A 302 -9.43 -12.81 -7.22
C GLY A 302 -8.42 -11.67 -7.35
N THR A 303 -8.53 -10.92 -8.43
CA THR A 303 -7.71 -9.74 -8.72
C THR A 303 -8.46 -8.47 -8.37
N ARG A 304 -7.80 -7.53 -7.68
CA ARG A 304 -8.46 -6.29 -7.25
C ARG A 304 -8.66 -5.33 -8.43
N HIS A 305 -9.81 -4.67 -8.46
CA HIS A 305 -10.08 -3.50 -9.30
C HIS A 305 -9.33 -2.27 -8.77
N TRP A 306 -8.03 -2.21 -9.05
CA TRP A 306 -7.14 -1.15 -8.59
C TRP A 306 -7.41 0.24 -9.22
N SER A 307 -8.10 0.29 -10.36
CA SER A 307 -8.32 1.53 -11.12
C SER A 307 -9.12 2.59 -10.35
N ALA A 308 -10.10 2.18 -9.55
CA ALA A 308 -10.88 3.07 -8.70
C ALA A 308 -10.02 3.66 -7.58
N LEU A 309 -9.22 2.83 -6.91
CA LEU A 309 -8.30 3.26 -5.84
C LEU A 309 -7.23 4.23 -6.36
N LEU A 310 -6.71 3.97 -7.56
CA LEU A 310 -5.73 4.84 -8.21
C LEU A 310 -6.35 6.22 -8.53
N LYS A 311 -7.58 6.27 -9.03
CA LYS A 311 -8.29 7.54 -9.28
C LYS A 311 -8.61 8.30 -8.00
N THR A 312 -9.01 7.60 -6.94
CA THR A 312 -9.45 8.23 -5.68
C THR A 312 -8.28 8.75 -4.85
N TYR A 313 -7.16 8.03 -4.78
CA TYR A 313 -6.07 8.35 -3.85
C TYR A 313 -4.77 8.74 -4.55
N MET A 314 -4.33 7.99 -5.55
CA MET A 314 -3.04 8.23 -6.20
C MET A 314 -3.08 9.48 -7.09
N TRP A 315 -4.16 9.66 -7.86
CA TRP A 315 -4.26 10.80 -8.77
C TRP A 315 -4.25 12.16 -8.05
N PRO A 316 -5.05 12.40 -6.98
CA PRO A 316 -4.92 13.61 -6.19
C PRO A 316 -3.53 13.76 -5.54
N SER A 317 -2.93 12.66 -5.08
CA SER A 317 -1.58 12.69 -4.51
C SER A 317 -0.53 13.17 -5.52
N ILE A 318 -0.60 12.70 -6.77
CA ILE A 318 0.29 13.16 -7.85
C ILE A 318 0.11 14.67 -8.08
N ILE A 319 -1.14 15.15 -8.13
CA ILE A 319 -1.43 16.58 -8.29
C ILE A 319 -0.83 17.40 -7.14
N TYR A 320 -1.03 16.98 -5.89
CA TYR A 320 -0.45 17.68 -4.73
C TYR A 320 1.07 17.67 -4.75
N GLY A 321 1.69 16.54 -5.11
CA GLY A 321 3.14 16.46 -5.31
C GLY A 321 3.61 17.47 -6.36
N LEU A 322 2.99 17.47 -7.54
CA LEU A 322 3.32 18.41 -8.62
C LEU A 322 3.13 19.87 -8.20
N MET A 323 2.06 20.21 -7.48
CA MET A 323 1.86 21.56 -6.93
C MET A 323 3.00 21.96 -5.99
N GLY A 324 3.43 21.06 -5.11
CA GLY A 324 4.56 21.25 -4.21
C GLY A 324 5.86 21.54 -4.95
N PHE A 325 6.18 20.75 -5.98
CA PHE A 325 7.38 20.96 -6.80
C PHE A 325 7.28 22.26 -7.64
N MET A 326 6.12 22.52 -8.25
CA MET A 326 5.87 23.73 -9.05
C MET A 326 6.02 25.02 -8.22
N ALA A 327 5.92 24.96 -6.89
CA ALA A 327 6.20 26.12 -6.04
C ALA A 327 7.63 26.66 -6.19
N PHE A 328 8.59 25.88 -6.70
CA PHE A 328 9.94 26.37 -7.03
C PHE A 328 10.02 27.20 -8.32
N GLY A 329 8.99 27.11 -9.18
CA GLY A 329 8.86 27.96 -10.36
C GLY A 329 8.52 29.42 -10.05
N MET A 330 7.95 29.69 -8.87
CA MET A 330 7.66 31.04 -8.41
C MET A 330 8.94 31.76 -7.94
N GLY A 331 9.01 33.07 -8.18
CA GLY A 331 10.12 33.91 -7.74
C GLY A 331 10.28 33.96 -6.20
N VAL A 332 11.49 34.20 -5.71
CA VAL A 332 11.77 34.25 -4.25
C VAL A 332 11.03 35.37 -3.54
N ARG A 333 10.76 36.48 -4.23
CA ARG A 333 9.97 37.61 -3.71
C ARG A 333 8.57 37.18 -3.26
N LEU A 334 8.03 36.11 -3.84
CA LEU A 334 6.77 35.49 -3.46
C LEU A 334 7.00 34.36 -2.42
N ALA A 335 7.79 34.63 -1.38
CA ALA A 335 8.18 33.61 -0.40
C ALA A 335 6.98 32.97 0.31
N MET A 336 6.02 33.79 0.74
CA MET A 336 4.82 33.33 1.47
C MET A 336 3.96 32.33 0.67
N PRO A 337 3.50 32.63 -0.57
CA PRO A 337 2.70 31.66 -1.33
C PRO A 337 3.47 30.40 -1.71
N ARG A 338 4.80 30.46 -1.90
CA ARG A 338 5.65 29.28 -2.14
C ARG A 338 5.61 28.27 -1.00
N VAL A 339 5.84 28.77 0.22
CA VAL A 339 5.81 27.93 1.41
C VAL A 339 4.38 27.43 1.66
N ALA A 340 3.38 28.30 1.51
CA ALA A 340 1.98 27.95 1.73
C ALA A 340 1.51 26.81 0.80
N ILE A 341 1.82 26.85 -0.49
CA ILE A 341 1.45 25.79 -1.45
C ILE A 341 2.11 24.46 -1.09
N THR A 342 3.40 24.48 -0.73
CA THR A 342 4.15 23.28 -0.34
C THR A 342 3.59 22.67 0.94
N MET A 343 3.25 23.51 1.93
CA MET A 343 2.62 23.08 3.18
C MET A 343 1.23 22.51 2.98
N LEU A 344 0.41 23.16 2.14
CA LEU A 344 -0.93 22.67 1.80
C LEU A 344 -0.83 21.29 1.14
N ALA A 345 0.06 21.13 0.16
CA ALA A 345 0.31 19.84 -0.48
C ALA A 345 0.76 18.76 0.52
N LEU A 346 1.66 19.09 1.45
CA LEU A 346 2.13 18.17 2.49
C LEU A 346 1.00 17.72 3.44
N LEU A 347 0.17 18.66 3.88
CA LEU A 347 -1.00 18.37 4.73
C LEU A 347 -2.03 17.51 3.98
N SER A 348 -2.31 17.81 2.72
CA SER A 348 -3.21 17.02 1.88
C SER A 348 -2.70 15.60 1.66
N LEU A 349 -1.40 15.42 1.39
CA LEU A 349 -0.77 14.10 1.27
C LEU A 349 -0.84 13.31 2.58
N THR A 350 -0.64 13.97 3.71
CA THR A 350 -0.74 13.35 5.04
C THR A 350 -2.17 12.91 5.33
N ASN A 351 -3.17 13.72 4.98
CA ASN A 351 -4.57 13.36 5.12
C ASN A 351 -4.95 12.16 4.24
N LEU A 352 -4.52 12.15 2.97
CA LEU A 352 -4.74 11.01 2.07
C LEU A 352 -4.08 9.73 2.61
N ARG A 353 -2.85 9.81 3.13
CA ARG A 353 -2.18 8.68 3.78
C ARG A 353 -3.01 8.13 4.94
N ASN A 354 -3.53 8.99 5.80
CA ASN A 354 -4.34 8.57 6.94
C ASN A 354 -5.64 7.89 6.51
N GLN A 355 -6.27 8.35 5.41
CA GLN A 355 -7.43 7.68 4.83
C GLN A 355 -7.09 6.29 4.30
N VAL A 356 -5.95 6.12 3.63
CA VAL A 356 -5.49 4.81 3.13
C VAL A 356 -5.19 3.86 4.30
N ILE A 357 -4.51 4.32 5.33
CA ILE A 357 -4.23 3.51 6.54
C ILE A 357 -5.54 3.07 7.21
N ALA A 358 -6.56 3.92 7.21
CA ALA A 358 -7.86 3.56 7.79
C ALA A 358 -8.61 2.46 7.01
N LEU A 359 -8.23 2.19 5.76
CA LEU A 359 -8.78 1.10 4.94
C LEU A 359 -8.00 -0.21 5.08
N LEU A 360 -6.71 -0.13 5.41
CA LEU A 360 -5.83 -1.28 5.53
C LEU A 360 -5.92 -1.90 6.93
N PRO A 361 -5.77 -3.23 7.06
CA PRO A 361 -5.65 -3.85 8.36
C PRO A 361 -4.28 -3.54 8.94
N VAL A 362 -4.18 -3.67 10.27
CA VAL A 362 -2.87 -3.69 10.92
C VAL A 362 -2.11 -4.92 10.41
N SER A 363 -1.00 -4.67 9.73
CA SER A 363 -0.09 -5.67 9.20
C SER A 363 1.34 -5.36 9.64
N ASP A 364 2.15 -6.40 9.81
CA ASP A 364 3.57 -6.26 10.14
C ASP A 364 4.37 -5.72 8.95
N THR A 365 3.83 -5.81 7.75
CA THR A 365 4.45 -5.35 6.51
C THR A 365 3.74 -4.11 5.97
N THR A 366 4.52 -3.10 5.56
CA THR A 366 4.00 -1.94 4.84
C THR A 366 3.55 -2.34 3.43
N SER A 367 2.39 -1.82 3.02
CA SER A 367 1.94 -1.92 1.64
C SER A 367 2.71 -0.96 0.74
N TRP A 368 2.82 -1.29 -0.55
CA TRP A 368 3.43 -0.39 -1.54
C TRP A 368 2.76 0.99 -1.56
N MET A 369 1.43 1.05 -1.46
CA MET A 369 0.71 2.32 -1.44
C MET A 369 1.08 3.19 -0.23
N GLU A 370 1.21 2.60 0.97
CA GLU A 370 1.67 3.32 2.16
C GLU A 370 3.12 3.81 2.00
N GLU A 371 4.00 2.97 1.43
CA GLU A 371 5.38 3.37 1.12
C GLU A 371 5.41 4.54 0.13
N TYR A 372 4.59 4.51 -0.92
CA TYR A 372 4.46 5.60 -1.87
C TYR A 372 4.12 6.92 -1.16
N PHE A 373 3.12 6.93 -0.27
CA PHE A 373 2.76 8.13 0.49
C PHE A 373 3.88 8.59 1.43
N LEU A 374 4.58 7.65 2.08
CA LEU A 374 5.73 7.98 2.94
C LEU A 374 6.88 8.61 2.14
N ILE A 375 7.17 8.09 0.94
CA ILE A 375 8.18 8.63 0.04
C ILE A 375 7.74 10.03 -0.42
N ALA A 376 6.48 10.20 -0.85
CA ALA A 376 5.94 11.49 -1.28
C ALA A 376 6.03 12.56 -0.17
N ILE A 377 5.61 12.23 1.05
CA ILE A 377 5.72 13.12 2.23
C ILE A 377 7.19 13.46 2.52
N SER A 378 8.09 12.48 2.45
CA SER A 378 9.52 12.69 2.70
C SER A 378 10.15 13.63 1.67
N PHE A 379 9.88 13.43 0.38
CA PHE A 379 10.35 14.33 -0.67
C PHE A 379 9.74 15.73 -0.56
N MET A 380 8.49 15.85 -0.11
CA MET A 380 7.87 17.14 0.16
C MET A 380 8.51 17.88 1.35
N LEU A 381 8.96 17.16 2.38
CA LEU A 381 9.77 17.75 3.46
C LEU A 381 11.13 18.23 2.95
N VAL A 382 11.80 17.45 2.10
CA VAL A 382 13.05 17.88 1.47
C VAL A 382 12.83 19.10 0.57
N ASN A 383 11.69 19.18 -0.14
CA ASN A 383 11.31 20.37 -0.90
C ASN A 383 11.15 21.59 0.02
N LEU A 384 10.54 21.45 1.18
CA LEU A 384 10.43 22.55 2.15
C LEU A 384 11.81 23.05 2.61
N LEU A 385 12.74 22.13 2.88
CA LEU A 385 14.14 22.49 3.18
C LEU A 385 14.81 23.20 2.00
N GLY A 386 14.51 22.79 0.78
CA GLY A 386 14.96 23.48 -0.44
C GLY A 386 14.46 24.93 -0.53
N HIS A 387 13.22 25.20 -0.11
CA HIS A 387 12.70 26.58 -0.03
C HIS A 387 13.47 27.40 1.01
N ALA A 388 13.70 26.86 2.20
CA ALA A 388 14.48 27.53 3.25
C ALA A 388 15.91 27.84 2.77
N ALA A 389 16.56 26.88 2.11
CA ALA A 389 17.88 27.08 1.51
C ALA A 389 17.88 28.18 0.44
N ALA A 390 16.85 28.20 -0.42
CA ALA A 390 16.69 29.24 -1.43
C ALA A 390 16.52 30.64 -0.82
N PHE A 391 15.73 30.78 0.26
CA PHE A 391 15.57 32.05 0.97
C PHE A 391 16.86 32.51 1.64
N HIS A 392 17.59 31.58 2.27
CA HIS A 392 18.88 31.90 2.89
C HIS A 392 19.91 32.38 1.87
N LEU A 393 19.95 31.76 0.70
CA LEU A 393 20.85 32.17 -0.38
C LEU A 393 20.46 33.55 -0.95
N ASP A 394 19.16 33.83 -1.06
CA ASP A 394 18.66 35.14 -1.49
C ASP A 394 19.01 36.24 -0.49
N ALA A 395 18.82 35.98 0.81
CA ALA A 395 19.19 36.91 1.88
C ALA A 395 20.69 37.22 1.92
N LYS A 396 21.54 36.29 1.46
CA LYS A 396 22.99 36.50 1.31
C LYS A 396 23.40 37.19 0.00
N GLY A 397 22.46 37.65 -0.82
CA GLY A 397 22.73 38.24 -2.13
C GLY A 397 23.24 37.23 -3.19
N ARG A 398 23.12 35.92 -2.92
CA ARG A 398 23.60 34.85 -3.82
C ARG A 398 22.51 34.40 -4.80
N HIS A 399 21.96 35.34 -5.56
CA HIS A 399 20.82 35.09 -6.45
C HIS A 399 21.09 34.02 -7.52
N HIS A 400 22.33 33.88 -8.00
CA HIS A 400 22.68 32.84 -8.97
C HIS A 400 22.55 31.43 -8.38
N THR A 401 23.15 31.18 -7.20
CA THR A 401 23.05 29.90 -6.49
C THR A 401 21.61 29.59 -6.08
N GLN A 402 20.85 30.61 -5.68
CA GLN A 402 19.42 30.47 -5.39
C GLN A 402 18.63 29.95 -6.60
N LYS A 403 18.84 30.51 -7.81
CA LYS A 403 18.19 30.04 -9.05
C LYS A 403 18.53 28.58 -9.37
N ILE A 404 19.77 28.17 -9.08
CA ILE A 404 20.22 26.79 -9.26
C ILE A 404 19.47 25.86 -8.30
N VAL A 405 19.40 26.21 -7.01
CA VAL A 405 18.65 25.42 -6.02
C VAL A 405 17.20 25.26 -6.45
N ASN A 406 16.55 26.33 -6.92
CA ASN A 406 15.17 26.24 -7.43
C ASN A 406 15.03 25.27 -8.60
N LYS A 407 15.91 25.35 -9.62
CA LYS A 407 15.87 24.45 -10.78
C LYS A 407 16.16 23.00 -10.41
N PHE A 408 17.11 22.78 -9.50
CA PHE A 408 17.48 21.46 -9.02
C PHE A 408 16.36 20.82 -8.19
N SER A 409 15.75 21.57 -7.27
CA SER A 409 14.59 21.10 -6.51
C SER A 409 13.39 20.83 -7.41
N LEU A 410 13.12 21.68 -8.41
CA LEU A 410 11.99 21.47 -9.33
C LEU A 410 12.17 20.22 -10.20
N TRP A 411 13.29 20.12 -10.92
CA TRP A 411 13.46 19.07 -11.94
C TRP A 411 14.26 17.87 -11.44
N GLY A 412 15.36 18.13 -10.73
CA GLY A 412 16.23 17.09 -10.18
C GLY A 412 15.48 16.25 -9.15
N MET A 413 15.00 16.86 -8.07
CA MET A 413 14.34 16.13 -6.99
C MET A 413 13.02 15.47 -7.43
N LEU A 414 12.25 16.08 -8.34
CA LEU A 414 11.05 15.46 -8.92
C LEU A 414 11.40 14.21 -9.73
N SER A 415 12.43 14.26 -10.57
CA SER A 415 12.86 13.10 -11.35
C SER A 415 13.36 11.95 -10.47
N VAL A 416 14.11 12.29 -9.40
CA VAL A 416 14.56 11.30 -8.40
C VAL A 416 13.38 10.71 -7.65
N PHE A 417 12.39 11.52 -7.25
CA PHE A 417 11.15 11.04 -6.62
C PHE A 417 10.45 9.98 -7.49
N VAL A 418 10.22 10.27 -8.77
CA VAL A 418 9.58 9.33 -9.70
C VAL A 418 10.40 8.05 -9.85
N ALA A 419 11.72 8.16 -10.01
CA ALA A 419 12.61 7.02 -10.12
C ALA A 419 12.58 6.14 -8.86
N VAL A 420 12.58 6.74 -7.67
CA VAL A 420 12.50 6.00 -6.39
C VAL A 420 11.16 5.28 -6.25
N VAL A 421 10.04 5.93 -6.56
CA VAL A 421 8.71 5.30 -6.50
C VAL A 421 8.62 4.09 -7.43
N LEU A 422 9.11 4.22 -8.67
CA LEU A 422 9.08 3.12 -9.65
C LEU A 422 10.05 1.99 -9.27
N ALA A 423 11.25 2.32 -8.77
CA ALA A 423 12.18 1.31 -8.27
C ALA A 423 11.58 0.51 -7.10
N ARG A 424 10.87 1.17 -6.18
CA ARG A 424 10.17 0.48 -5.08
C ARG A 424 9.02 -0.38 -5.58
N LEU A 425 8.28 0.06 -6.59
CA LEU A 425 7.24 -0.76 -7.23
C LEU A 425 7.82 -2.02 -7.87
N HIS A 426 8.96 -1.88 -8.56
CA HIS A 426 9.65 -3.00 -9.19
C HIS A 426 10.17 -4.03 -8.19
N VAL A 427 10.82 -3.59 -7.11
CA VAL A 427 11.40 -4.47 -6.07
C VAL A 427 10.33 -5.30 -5.34
N ARG A 428 9.06 -4.87 -5.33
CA ARG A 428 7.97 -5.58 -4.66
C ARG A 428 7.37 -6.74 -5.49
N GLU A 429 7.72 -6.87 -6.78
CA GLU A 429 7.29 -7.97 -7.66
C GLU A 429 5.77 -8.21 -7.66
N CYS A 430 4.98 -7.15 -7.78
CA CYS A 430 3.53 -7.25 -7.64
C CYS A 430 2.87 -8.03 -8.79
N PRO A 431 1.94 -8.96 -8.49
CA PRO A 431 1.44 -9.95 -9.44
C PRO A 431 0.64 -9.35 -10.61
N LEU A 432 0.03 -8.17 -10.41
CA LEU A 432 -0.74 -7.49 -11.45
C LEU A 432 0.12 -6.60 -12.36
N ILE A 433 1.40 -6.42 -12.05
CA ILE A 433 2.31 -5.60 -12.84
C ILE A 433 3.30 -6.52 -13.52
N ASP A 434 3.31 -6.49 -14.85
CA ASP A 434 4.30 -7.23 -15.62
C ASP A 434 5.72 -6.78 -15.20
N PRO A 435 6.59 -7.72 -14.78
CA PRO A 435 7.93 -7.38 -14.29
C PRO A 435 8.78 -6.69 -15.36
N VAL A 436 8.58 -7.01 -16.64
CA VAL A 436 9.27 -6.37 -17.77
C VAL A 436 8.81 -4.93 -17.94
N ILE A 437 7.51 -4.66 -17.83
CA ILE A 437 6.98 -3.29 -17.88
C ILE A 437 7.49 -2.48 -16.69
N SER A 438 7.46 -3.05 -15.48
CA SER A 438 7.97 -2.38 -14.28
C SER A 438 9.46 -2.05 -14.37
N LEU A 439 10.27 -3.01 -14.85
CA LEU A 439 11.72 -2.83 -15.05
C LEU A 439 12.00 -1.75 -16.09
N THR A 440 11.33 -1.80 -17.24
CA THR A 440 11.52 -0.81 -18.32
C THR A 440 11.14 0.60 -17.87
N MET A 441 10.01 0.77 -17.17
CA MET A 441 9.62 2.06 -16.59
C MET A 441 10.66 2.57 -15.58
N THR A 442 11.20 1.68 -14.74
CA THR A 442 12.24 2.03 -13.76
C THR A 442 13.54 2.48 -14.44
N LEU A 443 13.99 1.75 -15.46
CA LEU A 443 15.21 2.10 -16.22
C LEU A 443 15.05 3.42 -16.97
N VAL A 444 13.89 3.65 -17.60
CA VAL A 444 13.59 4.91 -18.28
C VAL A 444 13.58 6.06 -17.28
N ALA A 445 12.93 5.91 -16.13
CA ALA A 445 12.90 6.95 -15.10
C ALA A 445 14.29 7.25 -14.54
N ALA A 446 15.12 6.22 -14.32
CA ALA A 446 16.50 6.39 -13.88
C ALA A 446 17.36 7.12 -14.93
N ALA A 447 17.21 6.76 -16.21
CA ALA A 447 17.91 7.43 -17.31
C ALA A 447 17.48 8.90 -17.46
N VAL A 448 16.19 9.20 -17.34
CA VAL A 448 15.66 10.57 -17.35
C VAL A 448 16.19 11.37 -16.16
N ALA A 449 16.17 10.81 -14.95
CA ALA A 449 16.72 11.46 -13.76
C ALA A 449 18.22 11.76 -13.92
N LEU A 450 19.00 10.79 -14.39
CA LEU A 450 20.43 10.96 -14.67
C LEU A 450 20.65 12.06 -15.72
N SER A 451 19.89 12.05 -16.81
CA SER A 451 20.00 13.07 -17.87
C SER A 451 19.69 14.47 -17.34
N ILE A 452 18.64 14.63 -16.53
CA ILE A 452 18.28 15.93 -15.94
C ILE A 452 19.39 16.41 -15.01
N ILE A 453 19.91 15.54 -14.14
CA ILE A 453 20.99 15.88 -13.22
C ILE A 453 22.25 16.28 -13.98
N LEU A 454 22.65 15.52 -15.00
CA LEU A 454 23.82 15.83 -15.83
C LEU A 454 23.65 17.16 -16.58
N CYS A 455 22.47 17.42 -17.15
CA CYS A 455 22.16 18.69 -17.80
C CYS A 455 22.24 19.87 -16.82
N LEU A 456 21.72 19.72 -15.59
CA LEU A 456 21.79 20.74 -14.55
C LEU A 456 23.23 21.01 -14.10
N VAL A 457 24.03 19.95 -13.91
CA VAL A 457 25.46 20.05 -13.54
C VAL A 457 26.25 20.70 -14.68
N TRP A 458 25.99 20.32 -15.93
CA TRP A 458 26.66 20.89 -17.09
C TRP A 458 26.30 22.37 -17.25
N TYR A 459 25.01 22.72 -17.18
CA TYR A 459 24.54 24.10 -17.22
C TYR A 459 25.19 24.95 -16.12
N HIS A 460 25.32 24.40 -14.91
CA HIS A 460 26.00 25.06 -13.81
C HIS A 460 27.48 25.29 -14.10
N ARG A 461 28.19 24.26 -14.60
CA ARG A 461 29.61 24.38 -14.94
C ARG A 461 29.85 25.47 -15.97
N GLU A 462 28.98 25.60 -16.97
CA GLU A 462 29.14 26.61 -18.00
C GLU A 462 28.81 28.01 -17.50
N ALA A 463 27.78 28.17 -16.66
CA ALA A 463 27.47 29.43 -16.01
C ALA A 463 28.65 29.95 -15.15
N PHE A 464 29.32 29.05 -14.42
CA PHE A 464 30.53 29.40 -13.67
C PHE A 464 31.70 29.80 -14.56
N ARG A 465 31.90 29.12 -15.69
CA ARG A 465 32.92 29.49 -16.67
C ARG A 465 32.67 30.85 -17.30
N GLU A 466 31.42 31.16 -17.62
CA GLU A 466 31.05 32.45 -18.20
C GLU A 466 31.24 33.59 -17.18
N ALA A 467 30.83 33.38 -15.93
CA ALA A 467 31.09 34.33 -14.85
C ALA A 467 32.60 34.57 -14.63
N GLY A 468 33.40 33.49 -14.64
CA GLY A 468 34.86 33.59 -14.55
C GLY A 468 35.47 34.38 -15.71
N ARG A 469 35.04 34.12 -16.95
CA ARG A 469 35.50 34.87 -18.13
C ARG A 469 35.21 36.37 -18.02
N LYS A 470 34.00 36.76 -17.61
CA LYS A 470 33.62 38.17 -17.43
C LYS A 470 34.46 38.87 -16.36
N ILE A 471 34.78 38.19 -15.26
CA ILE A 471 35.65 38.74 -14.20
C ILE A 471 37.07 38.97 -14.75
N THR A 472 37.62 38.00 -15.49
CA THR A 472 38.95 38.12 -16.10
C THR A 472 38.99 39.26 -17.13
N GLU A 473 37.98 39.38 -17.99
CA GLU A 473 37.88 40.47 -18.98
C GLU A 473 37.78 41.86 -18.33
N HIS A 474 37.01 41.99 -17.24
CA HIS A 474 36.94 43.25 -16.48
C HIS A 474 38.25 43.58 -15.75
N ALA A 475 38.96 42.59 -15.23
CA ALA A 475 40.26 42.81 -14.59
C ALA A 475 41.31 43.28 -15.61
N LEU A 476 41.32 42.70 -16.81
CA LEU A 476 42.24 43.08 -17.89
C LEU A 476 41.94 44.50 -18.43
N THR A 477 40.68 44.86 -18.61
CA THR A 477 40.30 46.20 -19.09
C THR A 477 40.58 47.30 -18.06
N LYS A 478 40.35 47.05 -16.76
CA LYS A 478 40.73 48.01 -15.69
C LYS A 478 42.24 48.16 -15.53
N GLY A 479 43.02 47.10 -15.75
CA GLY A 479 44.48 47.15 -15.67
C GLY A 479 45.11 48.13 -16.67
N HIS A 480 44.59 48.22 -17.90
CA HIS A 480 45.13 49.14 -18.91
C HIS A 480 44.83 50.62 -18.64
N VAL A 481 43.75 50.95 -17.93
CA VAL A 481 43.41 52.36 -17.65
C VAL A 481 44.35 52.99 -16.61
N HIS A 482 45.08 52.18 -15.82
CA HIS A 482 45.96 52.71 -14.79
C HIS A 482 47.38 53.03 -15.29
N ASP A 483 47.85 52.38 -16.35
CA ASP A 483 49.21 52.60 -16.91
C ASP A 483 49.29 53.85 -17.82
N ASP A 484 48.17 54.35 -18.35
CA ASP A 484 48.16 55.54 -19.23
C ASP A 484 48.13 56.89 -18.48
N ASN A 485 48.10 56.88 -17.13
CA ASN A 485 48.05 58.09 -16.28
C ASN A 485 49.30 58.25 -15.38
N VAL A 486 50.42 57.58 -15.71
CA VAL A 486 51.72 57.74 -15.01
C VAL A 486 52.73 58.44 -15.92
#